data_AF-A0A522T2N9-F1
#
_entry.id   AF-A0A522T2N9-F1
#
_cell.length_a   1.000
_cell.length_b   1.000
_cell.length_c   1.000
_cell.angle_alpha   90.00
_cell.angle_beta   90.00
_cell.angle_gamma   90.00
#
_symmetry.space_group_name_H-M   'P 1'
#
loop_
_entity.id
_entity.type
_entity.pdbx_description
1 polymer ?
#
loop_
_entity_poly.entity_id
_entity_poly.type
_entity_poly.pdbx_seq_one_letter_code
_entity_poly.pdbx_strand_id
1 'polypeptide(L)'
;MALLGALGIEEIEFSLNGSGDSGDTSLEHVRYADGHEDNRIPDIAIGFHPRGEAYTLESYLENLASDLPEGDWVNNEGGYGEVFIRPTAGEDERFECNMTFRDEYEDEDDFDEDLEDAEADEDVR
;
A
#
# COMPACT_ATOMS: atom_id res chain seq x y z
N MET A 1 18.74 7.00 -2.92
CA MET A 1 19.27 6.04 -1.92
C MET A 1 20.58 6.45 -1.25
N ALA A 2 21.53 7.08 -1.94
CA ALA A 2 22.81 7.47 -1.33
C ALA A 2 22.69 8.32 -0.04
N LEU A 3 21.70 9.24 0.04
CA LEU A 3 21.45 10.03 1.24
C LEU A 3 21.07 9.16 2.44
N LEU A 4 20.15 8.20 2.27
CA LEU A 4 19.69 7.32 3.35
C LEU A 4 20.84 6.43 3.86
N GLY A 5 21.65 5.89 2.95
CA GLY A 5 22.86 5.16 3.32
C GLY A 5 23.87 6.04 4.06
N ALA A 6 24.01 7.31 3.69
CA ALA A 6 24.88 8.27 4.40
C ALA A 6 24.34 8.63 5.80
N LEU A 7 23.03 8.58 6.01
CA LEU A 7 22.39 8.70 7.32
C LEU A 7 22.50 7.42 8.16
N GLY A 8 23.06 6.35 7.59
CA GLY A 8 23.18 5.05 8.25
C GLY A 8 21.87 4.26 8.28
N ILE A 9 20.86 4.64 7.51
CA ILE A 9 19.58 3.92 7.43
C ILE A 9 19.77 2.66 6.59
N GLU A 10 19.41 1.53 7.17
CA GLU A 10 19.49 0.20 6.55
C GLU A 10 18.14 -0.27 6.03
N GLU A 11 17.06 -0.01 6.76
CA GLU A 11 15.71 -0.44 6.42
C GLU A 11 14.68 0.58 6.91
N ILE A 12 13.63 0.76 6.12
CA ILE A 12 12.46 1.58 6.46
C ILE A 12 11.23 0.73 6.15
N GLU A 13 10.32 0.62 7.10
CA GLU A 13 9.06 -0.10 6.94
C GLU A 13 7.89 0.87 6.93
N PHE A 14 7.04 0.73 5.91
CA PHE A 14 5.76 1.42 5.81
C PHE A 14 4.62 0.40 5.83
N SER A 15 3.55 0.72 6.53
CA SER A 15 2.27 0.05 6.42
C SER A 15 1.37 0.80 5.43
N LEU A 16 0.67 0.05 4.59
CA LEU A 16 -0.28 0.55 3.60
C LEU A 16 -1.67 -0.03 3.89
N ASN A 17 -2.68 0.84 3.86
CA ASN A 17 -4.07 0.45 4.05
C ASN A 17 -4.94 0.96 2.90
N GLY A 18 -5.59 0.04 2.18
CA GLY A 18 -6.52 0.36 1.09
C GLY A 18 -7.91 0.66 1.64
N SER A 19 -8.44 1.84 1.33
CA SER A 19 -9.76 2.28 1.82
C SER A 19 -10.79 2.54 0.71
N GLY A 20 -10.56 2.07 -0.52
CA GLY A 20 -11.52 2.18 -1.64
C GLY A 20 -11.53 3.54 -2.35
N ASP A 21 -11.34 4.63 -1.61
CA ASP A 21 -11.27 6.00 -2.15
C ASP A 21 -9.92 6.68 -1.91
N SER A 22 -9.16 6.21 -0.93
CA SER A 22 -7.84 6.72 -0.57
C SER A 22 -7.00 5.61 0.05
N GLY A 23 -5.72 5.56 -0.30
CA GLY A 23 -4.74 4.77 0.42
C GLY A 23 -4.18 5.59 1.58
N ASP A 24 -3.90 4.93 2.69
CA ASP A 24 -3.08 5.50 3.77
C ASP A 24 -1.72 4.82 3.76
N THR A 25 -0.66 5.61 3.96
CA THR A 25 0.71 5.13 4.11
C THR A 25 1.27 5.68 5.40
N SER A 26 1.66 4.78 6.29
CA SER A 26 2.11 5.10 7.64
C SER A 26 3.51 4.53 7.90
N LEU A 27 4.39 5.32 8.49
CA LEU A 27 5.73 4.87 8.88
C LEU A 27 5.64 4.01 10.14
N GLU A 28 6.11 2.76 10.05
CA GLU A 28 6.14 1.85 11.20
C GLU A 28 7.47 1.96 11.94
N HIS A 29 8.59 1.77 11.23
CA HIS A 29 9.92 1.87 11.85
C HIS A 29 11.05 2.18 10.85
N VAL A 30 12.16 2.67 11.39
CA VAL A 30 13.42 2.95 10.69
C VAL A 30 14.55 2.23 11.42
N ARG A 31 15.24 1.31 10.76
CA ARG A 31 16.42 0.62 11.30
C ARG A 31 17.71 1.23 10.76
N TYR A 32 18.64 1.50 11.66
CA TYR A 32 19.97 2.02 11.37
C TYR A 32 21.03 0.92 11.45
N ALA A 33 22.13 1.09 10.72
CA ALA A 33 23.23 0.13 10.63
C ALA A 33 23.99 -0.10 11.95
N ASP A 34 23.82 0.77 12.95
CA ASP A 34 24.36 0.59 14.30
C ASP A 34 23.43 -0.23 15.22
N GLY A 35 22.30 -0.70 14.69
CA GLY A 35 21.27 -1.45 15.41
C GLY A 35 20.26 -0.58 16.15
N HIS A 36 20.33 0.74 16.01
CA HIS A 36 19.30 1.64 16.53
C HIS A 36 18.02 1.54 15.68
N GLU A 37 16.87 1.63 16.34
CA GLU A 37 15.55 1.72 15.72
C GLU A 37 14.85 2.99 16.19
N ASP A 38 14.18 3.67 15.26
CA ASP A 38 13.37 4.86 15.51
C ASP A 38 12.01 4.71 14.79
N ASN A 39 11.03 5.51 15.20
CA ASN A 39 9.72 5.58 14.56
C ASN A 39 9.52 6.89 13.79
N ARG A 40 10.65 7.53 13.42
CA ARG A 40 10.66 8.80 12.69
C ARG A 40 11.79 8.84 11.69
N ILE A 41 11.50 9.43 10.54
CA ILE A 41 12.52 9.80 9.56
C ILE A 41 13.07 11.18 9.95
N PRO A 42 14.40 11.41 9.82
CA PRO A 42 14.95 12.74 10.03
C PRO A 42 14.30 13.78 9.12
N ASP A 43 13.80 14.88 9.70
CA ASP A 43 13.21 15.99 8.97
C ASP A 43 14.29 16.77 8.21
N ILE A 44 14.50 16.36 6.95
CA ILE A 44 15.51 16.91 6.05
C ILE A 44 14.79 17.41 4.80
N ALA A 45 14.92 18.71 4.52
CA ALA A 45 14.51 19.26 3.24
C ALA A 45 15.46 18.79 2.14
N ILE A 46 14.92 18.08 1.15
CA ILE A 46 15.67 17.56 0.00
C ILE A 46 15.40 18.32 -1.30
N GLY A 47 14.42 19.24 -1.28
CA GLY A 47 14.11 20.07 -2.43
C GLY A 47 13.03 21.12 -2.15
N PHE A 48 12.55 21.74 -3.22
CA PHE A 48 11.44 22.69 -3.18
C PHE A 48 10.44 22.36 -4.27
N HIS A 49 9.16 22.38 -3.93
CA HIS A 49 8.09 22.35 -4.94
C HIS A 49 8.09 23.65 -5.76
N PRO A 50 7.52 23.63 -6.98
CA PRO A 50 7.39 24.84 -7.81
C PRO A 50 6.64 26.00 -7.15
N ARG A 51 5.82 25.69 -6.12
CA ARG A 51 5.06 26.67 -5.33
C ARG A 51 5.86 27.26 -4.16
N GLY A 52 7.12 26.85 -3.96
CA GLY A 52 8.01 27.37 -2.92
C GLY A 52 7.95 26.64 -1.58
N GLU A 53 7.17 25.55 -1.49
CA GLU A 53 7.11 24.69 -0.31
C GLU A 53 8.34 23.77 -0.26
N ALA A 54 8.88 23.55 0.94
CA ALA A 54 9.97 22.58 1.11
C ALA A 54 9.45 21.17 0.87
N TYR A 55 10.21 20.38 0.11
CA TYR A 55 9.94 18.96 -0.07
C TYR A 55 10.87 18.16 0.84
N THR A 56 10.30 17.45 1.80
CA THR A 56 11.03 16.75 2.85
C THR A 56 11.34 15.31 2.44
N LEU A 57 12.35 14.73 3.09
CA LEU A 57 12.73 13.33 2.92
C LEU A 57 11.59 12.38 3.30
N GLU A 58 10.88 12.69 4.38
CA GLU A 58 9.70 11.95 4.85
C GLU A 58 8.63 11.88 3.76
N SER A 59 8.19 13.04 3.26
CA SER A 59 7.18 13.08 2.19
C SER A 59 7.66 12.36 0.92
N TYR A 60 8.94 12.43 0.59
CA TYR A 60 9.48 11.66 -0.54
C TYR A 60 9.36 10.15 -0.33
N LEU A 61 9.68 9.66 0.87
CA LEU A 61 9.64 8.24 1.18
C LEU A 61 8.21 7.71 1.30
N GLU A 62 7.28 8.48 1.86
CA GLU A 62 5.86 8.15 1.90
C GLU A 62 5.28 8.02 0.48
N ASN A 63 5.55 8.99 -0.40
CA ASN A 63 5.12 8.91 -1.80
C ASN A 63 5.77 7.72 -2.52
N LEU A 64 7.07 7.48 -2.29
CA LEU A 64 7.75 6.33 -2.87
C LEU A 64 7.13 5.01 -2.39
N ALA A 65 6.84 4.87 -1.10
CA ALA A 65 6.21 3.66 -0.55
C ALA A 65 4.80 3.44 -1.13
N SER A 66 4.04 4.52 -1.34
CA SER A 66 2.73 4.47 -1.99
C SER A 66 2.79 4.07 -3.47
N ASP A 67 3.84 4.48 -4.19
CA ASP A 67 4.01 4.23 -5.63
C ASP A 67 4.64 2.86 -5.96
N LEU A 68 5.24 2.17 -4.96
CA LEU A 68 5.99 0.93 -5.17
C LEU A 68 5.13 -0.32 -5.41
N PRO A 69 4.01 -0.57 -4.69
CA PRO A 69 3.21 -1.76 -4.88
C PRO A 69 2.66 -1.89 -6.30
N GLU A 70 2.65 -3.12 -6.82
CA GLU A 70 2.00 -3.41 -8.08
C GLU A 70 0.47 -3.52 -7.91
N GLY A 71 -0.28 -3.03 -8.90
CA GLY A 71 -1.74 -3.08 -8.90
C GLY A 71 -2.40 -1.90 -8.18
N ASP A 72 -3.72 -1.95 -8.08
CA ASP A 72 -4.54 -0.89 -7.49
C ASP A 72 -4.78 -1.16 -6.01
N TRP A 73 -3.72 -0.98 -5.22
CA TRP A 73 -3.80 -1.23 -3.77
C TRP A 73 -4.65 -0.19 -3.03
N VAL A 74 -4.83 1.00 -3.60
CA VAL A 74 -5.68 2.06 -3.03
C VAL A 74 -7.14 1.60 -2.99
N ASN A 75 -7.60 0.94 -4.06
CA ASN A 75 -8.96 0.43 -4.19
C ASN A 75 -9.14 -0.98 -3.60
N ASN A 76 -8.16 -1.49 -2.87
CA ASN A 76 -8.22 -2.79 -2.18
C ASN A 76 -8.97 -2.64 -0.84
N GLU A 77 -10.30 -2.58 -0.88
CA GLU A 77 -11.12 -2.40 0.31
C GLU A 77 -10.89 -3.52 1.35
N GLY A 78 -10.35 -3.13 2.50
CA GLY A 78 -10.06 -4.05 3.61
C GLY A 78 -8.81 -4.90 3.41
N GLY A 79 -8.03 -4.65 2.36
CA GLY A 79 -6.69 -5.18 2.23
C GLY A 79 -5.63 -4.27 2.87
N TYR A 80 -4.43 -4.83 3.03
CA TYR A 80 -3.31 -4.17 3.69
C TYR A 80 -2.01 -4.61 3.05
N GLY A 81 -0.94 -3.87 3.28
CA GLY A 81 0.38 -4.28 2.86
C GLY A 81 1.50 -3.61 3.61
N GLU A 82 2.69 -4.14 3.39
CA GLU A 82 3.92 -3.64 3.98
C GLU A 82 4.92 -3.36 2.86
N VAL A 83 5.59 -2.22 2.94
CA VAL A 83 6.65 -1.83 2.01
C VAL A 83 7.94 -1.62 2.77
N PHE A 84 8.96 -2.39 2.41
CA PHE A 84 10.30 -2.27 2.97
C PHE A 84 11.22 -1.59 1.96
N ILE A 85 11.92 -0.55 2.40
CA ILE A 85 12.93 0.16 1.61
C ILE A 85 14.29 -0.09 2.26
N ARG A 86 15.21 -0.74 1.52
CA ARG A 86 16.56 -1.08 1.97
C ARG A 86 17.62 -0.36 1.12
N PRO A 87 18.02 0.86 1.51
CA PRO A 87 18.79 1.74 0.62
C PRO A 87 20.19 1.22 0.26
N THR A 88 20.74 0.35 1.11
CA THR A 88 22.08 -0.23 1.00
C THR A 88 22.09 -1.63 0.40
N ALA A 89 20.92 -2.26 0.22
CA ALA A 89 20.78 -3.58 -0.37
C ALA A 89 21.03 -3.56 -1.89
N GLY A 90 21.16 -4.76 -2.47
CA GLY A 90 21.25 -4.96 -3.92
C GLY A 90 20.02 -4.41 -4.65
N GLU A 91 20.10 -4.28 -5.98
CA GLU A 91 18.99 -3.70 -6.76
C GLU A 91 17.68 -4.49 -6.61
N ASP A 92 17.76 -5.82 -6.56
CA ASP A 92 16.60 -6.70 -6.45
C ASP A 92 15.99 -6.75 -5.03
N GLU A 93 16.77 -6.40 -4.00
CA GLU A 93 16.36 -6.49 -2.58
C GLU A 93 16.05 -5.12 -1.97
N ARG A 94 16.26 -4.06 -2.75
CA ARG A 94 16.10 -2.66 -2.32
C ARG A 94 14.67 -2.35 -1.93
N PHE A 95 13.72 -2.98 -2.59
CA PHE A 95 12.30 -2.79 -2.37
C PHE A 95 11.65 -4.15 -2.22
N GLU A 96 10.87 -4.30 -1.16
CA GLU A 96 10.03 -5.48 -0.95
C GLU A 96 8.63 -4.98 -0.63
N CYS A 97 7.65 -5.47 -1.37
CA CYS A 97 6.25 -5.09 -1.23
C CYS A 97 5.44 -6.35 -0.94
N ASN A 98 4.90 -6.43 0.27
CA ASN A 98 4.10 -7.55 0.74
C ASN A 98 2.64 -7.09 0.84
N MET A 99 1.92 -7.19 -0.28
CA MET A 99 0.51 -6.81 -0.36
C MET A 99 -0.41 -8.00 -0.13
N THR A 100 -1.46 -7.80 0.66
CA THR A 100 -2.57 -8.73 0.83
C THR A 100 -3.83 -8.09 0.23
N PHE A 101 -4.27 -8.63 -0.91
CA PHE A 101 -5.52 -8.23 -1.55
C PHE A 101 -6.66 -9.08 -1.00
N ARG A 102 -7.77 -8.44 -0.64
CA ARG A 102 -8.97 -9.17 -0.28
C ARG A 102 -9.66 -9.54 -1.59
N ASP A 103 -9.82 -10.84 -1.84
CA ASP A 103 -10.68 -11.30 -2.92
C ASP A 103 -12.12 -10.89 -2.57
N GLU A 104 -12.63 -9.84 -3.23
CA GLU A 104 -14.07 -9.51 -3.22
C GLU A 104 -14.91 -10.50 -4.03
N TYR A 105 -14.27 -11.53 -4.61
CA TYR A 105 -14.93 -12.64 -5.29
C TYR A 105 -14.97 -13.88 -4.39
N GLU A 106 -15.60 -13.79 -3.21
CA GLU A 106 -16.36 -14.96 -2.77
C GLU A 106 -17.52 -15.06 -3.75
N ASP A 107 -17.46 -16.03 -4.67
CA ASP A 107 -18.50 -16.36 -5.64
C ASP A 107 -19.90 -16.39 -4.97
N GLU A 108 -20.65 -15.29 -5.01
CA GLU A 108 -22.10 -15.28 -4.73
C GLU A 108 -22.90 -15.78 -5.95
N ASP A 109 -22.39 -16.78 -6.67
CA ASP A 109 -23.11 -17.49 -7.74
C ASP A 109 -23.37 -18.96 -7.35
N ASP A 110 -23.95 -19.16 -6.17
CA ASP A 110 -24.88 -20.28 -5.91
C ASP A 110 -26.31 -19.71 -5.83
N PHE A 111 -26.72 -18.97 -6.87
CA PHE A 111 -28.13 -18.74 -7.16
C PHE A 111 -28.70 -20.03 -7.76
N ASP A 112 -29.12 -20.97 -6.90
CA ASP A 112 -30.00 -22.07 -7.29
C ASP A 112 -31.35 -21.47 -7.77
N GLU A 113 -31.43 -21.18 -9.07
CA GLU A 113 -32.64 -20.76 -9.76
C GLU A 113 -33.59 -21.96 -9.92
N ASP A 114 -34.18 -22.44 -8.81
CA ASP A 114 -35.35 -23.33 -8.86
C ASP A 114 -36.63 -22.48 -8.96
N LEU A 115 -36.74 -21.73 -10.06
CA LEU A 115 -38.00 -21.13 -10.52
C LEU A 115 -38.73 -22.17 -11.37
N GLU A 116 -39.37 -23.14 -10.73
CA GLU A 116 -40.47 -23.88 -11.37
C GLU A 116 -41.62 -22.89 -11.62
N ASP A 117 -41.67 -22.41 -12.87
CA ASP A 117 -42.67 -21.50 -13.40
C ASP A 117 -44.08 -22.06 -13.20
N ALA A 118 -44.83 -21.41 -12.32
CA ALA A 118 -46.24 -21.66 -12.10
C ALA A 118 -47.04 -21.08 -13.28
N GLU A 119 -47.19 -21.86 -14.35
CA GLU A 119 -48.16 -21.58 -15.42
C GLU A 119 -49.59 -21.76 -14.86
N ALA A 120 -50.08 -20.69 -14.22
CA ALA A 120 -51.47 -20.46 -13.91
C ALA A 120 -52.17 -19.89 -15.15
N ASP A 121 -52.78 -20.75 -15.97
CA ASP A 121 -53.72 -20.31 -17.00
C ASP A 121 -55.16 -20.38 -16.44
N GLU A 122 -55.71 -19.20 -16.10
CA GLU A 122 -57.09 -18.98 -15.69
C GLU A 122 -58.05 -18.99 -16.90
N ASP A 123 -58.87 -20.05 -16.97
CA ASP A 123 -60.33 -20.07 -17.20
C ASP A 123 -60.99 -19.62 -18.55
N VAL A 124 -62.16 -20.22 -18.80
CA VAL A 124 -63.27 -19.86 -19.73
C VAL A 124 -63.33 -20.55 -21.12
N ARG A 125 -64.00 -21.72 -21.19
CA ARG A 125 -65.29 -21.91 -21.90
C ARG A 125 -65.92 -23.29 -21.73
#